data_AF-A4CVG6-F1
#
_entry.id   AF-A4CVG6-F1
#
_cell.length_a   1.000
_cell.length_b   1.000
_cell.length_c   1.000
_cell.angle_alpha   90.00
_cell.angle_beta   90.00
_cell.angle_gamma   90.00
#
_symmetry.space_group_name_H-M   'P 1'
#
loop_
_entity.id
_entity.type
_entity.pdbx_description
1 polymer ?
#
loop_
_entity_poly.entity_id
_entity_poly.type
_entity_poly.pdbx_seq_one_letter_code
_entity_poly.pdbx_strand_id
1 'polypeptide(L)'
;MVFCGDVINRGPAIADCMNLVWELVCEGRATWLRGNHEQALILGLESSPAIGHPELLTMDTYRQLGDGLSHQWLHRLKQLPDVFQGDGWVATHAGFDDSGRPDLNIREPFWEHYNGRYGKVVVGHTPRPTVEFQGQIVMIDTGAVFGGLLTAYCPETESVVQVHGPRAVSVSPAHQQELATGLPC
;
A
#
# COMPACT_ATOMS: atom_id res chain seq x y z
N MET A 1 -11.72 2.04 -10.04
CA MET A 1 -11.01 1.11 -9.12
C MET A 1 -10.06 1.89 -8.24
N VAL A 2 -9.79 1.48 -7.02
CA VAL A 2 -8.86 2.18 -6.11
C VAL A 2 -7.82 1.19 -5.60
N PHE A 3 -6.53 1.51 -5.76
CA PHE A 3 -5.42 0.77 -5.16
C PHE A 3 -4.99 1.49 -3.88
N CYS A 4 -4.99 0.80 -2.74
CA CYS A 4 -4.73 1.39 -1.42
C CYS A 4 -3.22 1.58 -1.09
N GLY A 5 -2.36 1.80 -2.09
CA GLY A 5 -0.92 1.92 -1.90
C GLY A 5 -0.16 0.59 -1.93
N ASP A 6 1.15 0.67 -1.75
CA ASP A 6 2.08 -0.46 -1.77
C ASP A 6 1.97 -1.33 -3.02
N VAL A 7 1.85 -0.66 -4.17
CA VAL A 7 1.97 -1.29 -5.50
C VAL A 7 3.43 -1.62 -5.78
N ILE A 8 4.34 -0.89 -5.14
CA ILE A 8 5.78 -1.10 -5.21
C ILE A 8 6.31 -1.91 -4.03
N ASN A 9 7.59 -2.27 -4.11
CA ASN A 9 8.35 -3.06 -3.13
C ASN A 9 7.79 -4.47 -2.96
N ARG A 10 8.71 -5.42 -2.69
CA ARG A 10 8.42 -6.84 -2.60
C ARG A 10 7.91 -7.42 -3.94
N GLY A 11 8.02 -8.74 -4.09
CA GLY A 11 7.61 -9.42 -5.31
C GLY A 11 8.55 -9.21 -6.52
N PRO A 12 8.41 -10.03 -7.58
CA PRO A 12 9.42 -10.12 -8.64
C PRO A 12 9.22 -9.19 -9.85
N ALA A 13 8.04 -8.57 -9.99
CA ALA A 13 7.64 -7.85 -11.21
C ALA A 13 7.15 -6.43 -10.91
N ILE A 14 7.93 -5.68 -10.11
CA ILE A 14 7.51 -4.36 -9.60
C ILE A 14 7.28 -3.36 -10.74
N ALA A 15 8.20 -3.30 -11.72
CA ALA A 15 8.07 -2.39 -12.85
C ALA A 15 6.79 -2.65 -13.68
N ASP A 16 6.47 -3.92 -13.92
CA ASP A 16 5.26 -4.30 -14.66
C ASP A 16 3.99 -3.92 -13.89
N CYS A 17 3.98 -4.15 -12.57
CA CYS A 17 2.89 -3.75 -11.69
C CYS A 17 2.66 -2.23 -11.72
N MET A 18 3.74 -1.46 -11.56
CA MET A 18 3.69 0.01 -11.62
C MET A 18 3.16 0.52 -12.96
N ASN A 19 3.65 -0.04 -14.08
CA ASN A 19 3.19 0.35 -15.42
C ASN A 19 1.70 0.05 -15.63
N LEU A 20 1.25 -1.15 -15.24
CA LEU A 20 -0.14 -1.56 -15.37
C LEU A 20 -1.08 -0.66 -14.55
N VAL A 21 -0.74 -0.42 -13.27
CA VAL A 21 -1.54 0.45 -12.40
C VAL A 21 -1.56 1.88 -12.94
N TRP A 22 -0.42 2.39 -13.41
CA TRP A 22 -0.33 3.74 -13.94
C TRP A 22 -1.10 3.92 -15.24
N GLU A 23 -1.11 2.92 -16.14
CA GLU A 23 -1.94 2.93 -17.35
C GLU A 23 -3.42 3.08 -17.00
N LEU A 24 -3.91 2.30 -16.02
CA LEU A 24 -5.29 2.42 -15.53
C LEU A 24 -5.60 3.80 -14.94
N VAL A 25 -4.63 4.41 -14.26
CA VAL A 25 -4.76 5.79 -13.73
C VAL A 25 -4.83 6.80 -14.88
N CYS A 26 -3.94 6.72 -15.87
CA CYS A 26 -3.93 7.61 -17.03
C CYS A 26 -5.23 7.53 -17.86
N GLU A 27 -5.86 6.36 -17.91
CA GLU A 27 -7.14 6.16 -18.60
C GLU A 27 -8.37 6.55 -17.75
N GLY A 28 -8.17 7.03 -16.52
CA GLY A 28 -9.26 7.39 -15.60
C GLY A 28 -10.05 6.18 -15.07
N ARG A 29 -9.50 4.96 -15.19
CA ARG A 29 -10.13 3.72 -14.70
C ARG A 29 -9.75 3.39 -13.26
N ALA A 30 -8.65 3.96 -12.76
CA ALA A 30 -8.18 3.74 -11.41
C ALA A 30 -7.67 5.00 -10.69
N THR A 31 -7.64 4.93 -9.37
CA THR A 31 -6.85 5.81 -8.50
C THR A 31 -5.82 4.95 -7.77
N TRP A 32 -4.56 5.36 -7.79
CA TRP A 32 -3.48 4.75 -7.00
C TRP A 32 -3.18 5.66 -5.82
N LEU A 33 -3.50 5.21 -4.61
CA LEU A 33 -3.18 5.92 -3.38
C LEU A 33 -1.72 5.74 -3.01
N ARG A 34 -1.13 6.71 -2.33
CA ARG A 34 0.22 6.58 -1.80
C ARG A 34 0.22 5.63 -0.60
N GLY A 35 1.09 4.62 -0.61
CA GLY A 35 1.44 3.80 0.54
C GLY A 35 2.72 4.25 1.21
N ASN A 36 3.05 3.63 2.35
CA ASN A 36 4.29 3.94 3.06
C ASN A 36 5.53 3.48 2.26
N HIS A 37 5.43 2.42 1.45
CA HIS A 37 6.52 2.00 0.57
C HIS A 37 6.81 3.03 -0.53
N GLU A 38 5.77 3.60 -1.17
CA GLU A 38 5.97 4.71 -2.12
C GLU A 38 6.57 5.94 -1.43
N GLN A 39 6.09 6.29 -0.24
CA GLN A 39 6.60 7.44 0.52
C GLN A 39 8.07 7.27 0.92
N ALA A 40 8.48 6.06 1.32
CA ALA A 40 9.88 5.76 1.63
C ALA A 40 10.79 5.90 0.41
N LEU A 41 10.36 5.39 -0.76
CA LEU A 41 11.12 5.54 -2.00
C LEU A 41 11.26 7.01 -2.42
N ILE A 42 10.18 7.81 -2.31
CA ILE A 42 10.23 9.25 -2.58
C ILE A 42 11.30 9.92 -1.71
N LEU A 43 11.27 9.69 -0.39
CA LEU A 43 12.22 10.29 0.54
C LEU A 43 13.66 9.87 0.25
N GLY A 44 13.90 8.60 -0.09
CA GLY A 44 15.23 8.11 -0.43
C GLY A 44 15.76 8.66 -1.75
N LEU A 45 14.92 8.90 -2.75
CA LEU A 45 15.33 9.51 -4.02
C LEU A 45 15.56 11.03 -3.90
N GLU A 46 14.90 11.68 -2.95
CA GLU A 46 15.11 13.10 -2.66
C GLU A 46 16.31 13.36 -1.73
N SER A 47 16.89 12.30 -1.14
CA SER A 47 18.06 12.41 -0.28
C SER A 47 19.32 12.76 -1.09
N SER A 48 20.25 13.50 -0.48
CA SER A 48 21.42 14.03 -1.19
C SER A 48 22.39 12.90 -1.61
N PRO A 49 22.84 12.85 -2.88
CA PRO A 49 23.75 11.81 -3.37
C PRO A 49 25.13 11.80 -2.68
N ALA A 50 25.48 12.84 -1.91
CA ALA A 50 26.74 12.93 -1.17
C ALA A 50 26.90 11.88 -0.06
N ILE A 51 25.79 11.29 0.44
CA ILE A 51 25.79 10.29 1.52
C ILE A 51 25.79 8.86 0.97
N GLY A 52 25.66 8.70 -0.35
CA GLY A 52 25.28 7.43 -0.98
C GLY A 52 23.79 7.13 -0.76
N HIS A 53 23.32 5.99 -1.27
CA HIS A 53 21.92 5.57 -1.14
C HIS A 53 21.75 4.22 -0.41
N PRO A 54 22.35 4.02 0.78
CA PRO A 54 22.27 2.74 1.48
C PRO A 54 20.81 2.34 1.81
N GLU A 55 19.94 3.29 2.10
CA GLU A 55 18.51 3.05 2.32
C GLU A 55 17.77 2.63 1.04
N LEU A 56 18.11 3.18 -0.13
CA LEU A 56 17.48 2.76 -1.38
C LEU A 56 17.89 1.33 -1.75
N LEU A 57 19.12 0.93 -1.43
CA LEU A 57 19.59 -0.43 -1.69
C LEU A 57 18.84 -1.49 -0.87
N THR A 58 18.13 -1.12 0.20
CA THR A 58 17.25 -2.03 0.94
C THR A 58 15.86 -2.18 0.31
N MET A 59 15.47 -1.29 -0.60
CA MET A 59 14.19 -1.31 -1.30
C MET A 59 14.23 -2.18 -2.56
N ASP A 60 13.34 -3.18 -2.65
CA ASP A 60 13.23 -4.04 -3.83
C ASP A 60 12.96 -3.24 -5.11
N THR A 61 12.16 -2.18 -5.01
CA THR A 61 11.82 -1.32 -6.16
C THR A 61 13.08 -0.71 -6.76
N TYR A 62 13.92 -0.09 -5.93
CA TYR A 62 15.16 0.53 -6.40
C TYR A 62 16.14 -0.52 -6.93
N ARG A 63 16.23 -1.69 -6.28
CA ARG A 63 17.07 -2.80 -6.78
C ARG A 63 16.63 -3.32 -8.15
N GLN A 64 15.33 -3.42 -8.41
CA GLN A 64 14.80 -3.92 -9.69
C GLN A 64 14.84 -2.86 -10.80
N LEU A 65 14.47 -1.62 -10.50
CA LEU A 65 14.38 -0.55 -11.49
C LEU A 65 15.74 0.10 -11.76
N GLY A 66 16.62 0.16 -10.75
CA GLY A 66 17.83 0.95 -10.76
C GLY A 66 17.56 2.46 -10.71
N ASP A 67 18.63 3.21 -10.50
CA ASP A 67 18.60 4.64 -10.23
C ASP A 67 17.82 5.46 -11.26
N GLY A 68 18.13 5.27 -12.55
CA GLY A 68 17.54 6.04 -13.64
C GLY A 68 16.02 5.87 -13.76
N LEU A 69 15.52 4.64 -13.70
CA LEU A 69 14.07 4.39 -13.78
C LEU A 69 13.37 4.83 -12.49
N SER A 70 13.96 4.63 -11.32
CA SER A 70 13.39 5.12 -10.06
C SER A 70 13.20 6.63 -10.08
N HIS A 71 14.19 7.40 -10.55
CA HIS A 71 14.07 8.85 -10.71
C HIS A 71 13.02 9.27 -11.76
N GLN A 72 12.86 8.52 -12.85
CA GLN A 72 11.79 8.78 -13.83
C GLN A 72 10.38 8.62 -13.22
N TRP A 73 10.23 7.77 -12.20
CA TRP A 73 8.97 7.58 -11.50
C TRP A 73 8.70 8.61 -10.40
N LEU A 74 9.73 9.28 -9.88
CA LEU A 74 9.62 10.19 -8.73
C LEU A 74 8.51 11.22 -8.89
N HIS A 75 8.42 11.87 -10.06
CA HIS A 75 7.38 12.88 -10.30
C HIS A 75 5.97 12.30 -10.21
N ARG A 76 5.75 11.07 -10.70
CA ARG A 76 4.44 10.39 -10.66
C ARG A 76 4.09 9.98 -9.23
N LEU A 77 5.05 9.38 -8.51
CA LEU A 77 4.85 8.94 -7.13
C LEU A 77 4.49 10.12 -6.19
N LYS A 78 5.13 11.28 -6.38
CA LYS A 78 4.84 12.50 -5.62
C LYS A 78 3.43 13.07 -5.84
N GLN A 79 2.76 12.68 -6.91
CA GLN A 79 1.40 13.13 -7.23
C GLN A 79 0.31 12.17 -6.75
N LEU A 80 0.68 10.99 -6.23
CA LEU A 80 -0.30 10.04 -5.71
C LEU A 80 -1.06 10.69 -4.55
N PRO A 81 -2.41 10.65 -4.55
CA PRO A 81 -3.22 11.14 -3.44
C PRO A 81 -3.13 10.19 -2.24
N ASP A 82 -3.32 10.71 -1.04
CA ASP A 82 -3.33 9.90 0.18
C ASP A 82 -4.73 9.32 0.50
N VAL A 83 -5.79 9.92 -0.05
CA VAL A 83 -7.18 9.55 0.23
C VAL A 83 -8.02 9.57 -1.05
N PHE A 84 -8.88 8.58 -1.21
CA PHE A 84 -9.99 8.57 -2.16
C PHE A 84 -11.32 8.74 -1.43
N GLN A 85 -12.23 9.54 -1.98
CA GLN A 85 -13.57 9.77 -1.41
C GLN A 85 -14.63 9.22 -2.37
N GLY A 86 -15.44 8.29 -1.86
CA GLY A 86 -16.65 7.79 -2.49
C GLY A 86 -17.90 8.29 -1.77
N ASP A 87 -19.07 7.79 -2.18
CA ASP A 87 -20.34 8.12 -1.53
C ASP A 87 -20.52 7.29 -0.25
N GLY A 88 -20.41 7.93 0.91
CA GLY A 88 -20.51 7.27 2.22
C GLY A 88 -19.32 6.39 2.62
N TRP A 89 -18.22 6.44 1.87
CA TRP A 89 -17.00 5.71 2.17
C TRP A 89 -15.73 6.42 1.68
N VAL A 90 -14.59 6.08 2.27
CA VAL A 90 -13.26 6.55 1.84
C VAL A 90 -12.27 5.39 1.78
N ALA A 91 -11.23 5.53 0.96
CA ALA A 91 -10.06 4.67 1.02
C ALA A 91 -8.81 5.48 1.34
N THR A 92 -7.94 4.92 2.17
CA THR A 92 -6.61 5.43 2.53
C THR A 92 -5.68 4.24 2.70
N HIS A 93 -4.37 4.46 2.74
CA HIS A 93 -3.43 3.36 2.87
C HIS A 93 -3.54 2.64 4.22
N ALA A 94 -3.40 3.36 5.34
CA ALA A 94 -3.41 2.75 6.68
C ALA A 94 -4.52 3.30 7.59
N GLY A 95 -4.77 4.62 7.56
CA GLY A 95 -5.84 5.22 8.35
C GLY A 95 -5.73 6.74 8.46
N PHE A 96 -6.29 7.27 9.55
CA PHE A 96 -6.24 8.69 9.88
C PHE A 96 -5.75 8.89 11.31
N ASP A 97 -4.93 9.91 11.53
CA ASP A 97 -4.53 10.36 12.87
C ASP A 97 -5.71 11.01 13.64
N ASP A 98 -5.46 11.32 14.91
CA ASP A 98 -6.42 11.98 15.81
C ASP A 98 -6.92 13.32 15.26
N SER A 99 -6.12 13.99 14.41
CA SER A 99 -6.48 15.26 13.80
C SER A 99 -7.32 15.10 12.52
N GLY A 100 -7.44 13.89 11.96
CA GLY A 100 -8.12 13.66 10.68
C GLY A 100 -7.26 13.76 9.45
N ARG A 101 -5.95 13.70 9.61
CA ARG A 101 -5.04 13.63 8.49
C ARG A 101 -4.72 12.18 8.16
N PRO A 102 -4.58 11.83 6.87
CA PRO A 102 -4.16 10.49 6.50
C PRO A 102 -2.78 10.21 7.10
N ASP A 103 -2.62 9.02 7.66
CA ASP A 103 -1.36 8.50 8.16
C ASP A 103 -1.08 7.17 7.45
N LEU A 104 0.12 7.06 6.88
CA LEU A 104 0.55 5.90 6.10
C LEU A 104 1.07 4.75 6.97
N ASN A 105 1.21 4.92 8.28
CA ASN A 105 1.78 3.92 9.19
C ASN A 105 0.90 3.66 10.42
N ILE A 106 -0.25 4.32 10.54
CA ILE A 106 -1.14 4.15 11.69
C ILE A 106 -1.79 2.75 11.70
N ARG A 107 -2.02 2.22 12.89
CA ARG A 107 -2.60 0.90 13.14
C ARG A 107 -3.69 0.97 14.20
N GLU A 108 -3.44 0.37 15.37
CA GLU A 108 -4.36 0.25 16.49
C GLU A 108 -4.98 1.58 16.92
N PRO A 109 -4.24 2.71 16.99
CA PRO A 109 -4.84 3.98 17.38
C PRO A 109 -6.02 4.39 16.49
N PHE A 110 -5.92 4.18 15.18
CA PHE A 110 -7.01 4.46 14.25
C PHE A 110 -8.15 3.45 14.43
N TRP A 111 -7.83 2.16 14.54
CA TRP A 111 -8.84 1.10 14.63
C TRP A 111 -9.69 1.18 15.90
N GLU A 112 -9.10 1.61 17.01
CA GLU A 112 -9.75 1.70 18.31
C GLU A 112 -10.58 2.98 18.48
N HIS A 113 -10.16 4.08 17.86
CA HIS A 113 -10.75 5.42 18.10
C HIS A 113 -11.53 5.97 16.91
N TYR A 114 -11.67 5.22 15.82
CA TYR A 114 -12.42 5.71 14.67
C TYR A 114 -13.90 5.92 15.00
N ASN A 115 -14.33 7.17 14.90
CA ASN A 115 -15.67 7.63 15.30
C ASN A 115 -16.71 7.60 14.16
N GLY A 116 -16.35 7.13 12.97
CA GLY A 116 -17.25 7.08 11.81
C GLY A 116 -17.38 8.37 11.00
N ARG A 117 -16.57 9.41 11.26
CA ARG A 117 -16.68 10.72 10.57
C ARG A 117 -16.57 10.67 9.04
N TYR A 118 -16.03 9.60 8.47
CA TYR A 118 -15.89 9.39 7.02
C TYR A 118 -16.78 8.25 6.50
N GLY A 119 -17.71 7.73 7.31
CA GLY A 119 -18.47 6.52 6.99
C GLY A 119 -17.57 5.29 6.97
N LYS A 120 -17.70 4.45 5.94
CA LYS A 120 -16.87 3.24 5.78
C LYS A 120 -15.46 3.61 5.33
N VAL A 121 -14.43 3.00 5.92
CA VAL A 121 -13.02 3.24 5.56
C VAL A 121 -12.39 1.95 5.07
N VAL A 122 -11.88 1.92 3.85
CA VAL A 122 -11.14 0.78 3.31
C VAL A 122 -9.64 1.05 3.41
N VAL A 123 -8.89 0.15 4.03
CA VAL A 123 -7.44 0.29 4.26
C VAL A 123 -6.67 -0.98 3.90
N GLY A 124 -5.40 -0.81 3.60
CA GLY A 124 -4.42 -1.89 3.47
C GLY A 124 -3.41 -1.84 4.63
N HIS A 125 -2.12 -1.79 4.29
CA HIS A 125 -0.98 -1.57 5.18
C HIS A 125 -0.60 -2.69 6.14
N THR A 126 -1.54 -3.20 6.94
CA THR A 126 -1.27 -4.27 7.92
C THR A 126 -1.83 -5.60 7.40
N PRO A 127 -0.97 -6.54 6.96
CA PRO A 127 -1.42 -7.82 6.43
C PRO A 127 -2.24 -8.62 7.44
N ARG A 128 -3.36 -9.16 6.98
CA ARG A 128 -4.25 -10.08 7.72
C ARG A 128 -4.42 -11.40 6.98
N PRO A 129 -4.68 -12.53 7.65
CA PRO A 129 -4.94 -13.79 6.95
C PRO A 129 -6.20 -13.76 6.07
N THR A 130 -7.17 -12.94 6.43
CA THR A 130 -8.45 -12.75 5.74
C THR A 130 -8.86 -11.28 5.80
N VAL A 131 -9.83 -10.88 4.99
CA VAL A 131 -10.46 -9.55 5.11
C VAL A 131 -11.02 -9.40 6.52
N GLU A 132 -10.72 -8.29 7.17
CA GLU A 132 -11.16 -8.01 8.53
C GLU A 132 -12.07 -6.77 8.55
N PHE A 133 -13.16 -6.88 9.29
CA PHE A 133 -14.15 -5.81 9.48
C PHE A 133 -14.12 -5.38 10.94
N GLN A 134 -13.66 -4.16 11.19
CA GLN A 134 -13.64 -3.56 12.52
C GLN A 134 -14.55 -2.33 12.54
N GLY A 135 -15.80 -2.55 12.92
CA GLY A 135 -16.84 -1.52 12.85
C GLY A 135 -17.03 -1.04 11.41
N GLN A 136 -16.64 0.20 11.15
CA GLN A 136 -16.71 0.82 9.81
C GLN A 136 -15.40 0.72 9.02
N ILE A 137 -14.35 0.09 9.56
CA ILE A 137 -13.07 -0.09 8.90
C ILE A 137 -13.03 -1.48 8.24
N VAL A 138 -12.62 -1.53 6.98
CA VAL A 138 -12.42 -2.76 6.20
C VAL A 138 -10.95 -2.87 5.84
N MET A 139 -10.26 -3.85 6.41
CA MET A 139 -8.85 -4.13 6.14
C MET A 139 -8.75 -5.19 5.04
N ILE A 140 -8.22 -4.79 3.88
CA ILE A 140 -8.17 -5.63 2.66
C ILE A 140 -6.77 -6.16 2.34
N ASP A 141 -5.74 -5.76 3.07
CA ASP A 141 -4.42 -6.35 2.87
C ASP A 141 -4.41 -7.78 3.43
N THR A 142 -4.49 -8.75 2.50
CA THR A 142 -4.45 -10.18 2.82
C THR A 142 -3.12 -10.84 2.52
N GLY A 143 -2.04 -10.05 2.47
CA GLY A 143 -0.67 -10.55 2.37
C GLY A 143 -0.34 -11.27 1.06
N ALA A 144 -0.79 -10.76 -0.08
CA ALA A 144 -0.60 -11.39 -1.39
C ALA A 144 0.86 -11.76 -1.67
N VAL A 145 1.79 -10.84 -1.39
CA VAL A 145 3.23 -11.04 -1.65
C VAL A 145 3.88 -12.09 -0.75
N PHE A 146 3.19 -12.46 0.33
CA PHE A 146 3.62 -13.46 1.29
C PHE A 146 3.04 -14.85 1.03
N GLY A 147 2.35 -15.04 -0.09
CA GLY A 147 1.63 -16.27 -0.41
C GLY A 147 0.19 -16.32 0.13
N GLY A 148 -0.30 -15.19 0.65
CA GLY A 148 -1.72 -14.99 0.97
C GLY A 148 -2.56 -14.72 -0.28
N LEU A 149 -3.54 -13.84 -0.13
CA LEU A 149 -4.47 -13.46 -1.20
C LEU A 149 -4.25 -12.02 -1.63
N LEU A 150 -4.49 -11.71 -2.90
CA LEU A 150 -4.76 -10.35 -3.37
C LEU A 150 -6.26 -10.14 -3.33
N THR A 151 -6.71 -9.13 -2.59
CA THR A 151 -8.12 -8.88 -2.29
C THR A 151 -8.60 -7.58 -2.93
N ALA A 152 -9.79 -7.63 -3.52
CA ALA A 152 -10.59 -6.47 -3.87
C ALA A 152 -11.91 -6.49 -3.08
N TYR A 153 -12.32 -5.32 -2.59
CA TYR A 153 -13.59 -5.10 -1.89
C TYR A 153 -14.40 -4.02 -2.61
N CYS A 154 -15.71 -4.23 -2.77
CA CYS A 154 -16.63 -3.22 -3.32
C CYS A 154 -17.47 -2.65 -2.17
N PRO A 155 -17.25 -1.39 -1.74
CA PRO A 155 -17.98 -0.78 -0.62
C PRO A 155 -19.49 -0.70 -0.81
N GLU A 156 -19.96 -0.60 -2.05
CA GLU A 156 -21.36 -0.43 -2.43
C GLU A 156 -22.16 -1.73 -2.37
N THR A 157 -21.53 -2.87 -2.66
CA THR A 157 -22.18 -4.21 -2.66
C THR A 157 -21.69 -5.10 -1.53
N GLU A 158 -20.65 -4.66 -0.81
CA GLU A 158 -19.91 -5.40 0.20
C GLU A 158 -19.27 -6.70 -0.31
N SER A 159 -19.13 -6.85 -1.64
CA SER A 159 -18.54 -8.04 -2.23
C SER A 159 -17.03 -8.06 -2.06
N VAL A 160 -16.50 -9.25 -1.76
CA VAL A 160 -15.07 -9.55 -1.72
C VAL A 160 -14.70 -10.47 -2.88
N VAL A 161 -13.66 -10.11 -3.63
CA VAL A 161 -13.07 -10.92 -4.70
C VAL A 161 -11.60 -11.13 -4.39
N GLN A 162 -11.13 -12.37 -4.47
CA GLN A 162 -9.76 -12.73 -4.09
C GLN A 162 -9.11 -13.66 -5.10
N VAL A 163 -7.80 -13.49 -5.28
CA VAL A 163 -6.96 -14.41 -6.06
C VAL A 163 -5.73 -14.77 -5.26
N HIS A 164 -5.17 -15.95 -5.50
CA HIS A 164 -3.94 -16.37 -4.85
C HIS A 164 -2.75 -15.50 -5.27
N GLY A 165 -2.02 -15.00 -4.27
CA GLY A 165 -0.70 -14.44 -4.50
C GLY A 165 0.27 -15.51 -5.01
N PRO A 166 1.41 -15.11 -5.59
CA PRO A 166 2.44 -16.06 -5.99
C PRO A 166 2.90 -16.88 -4.78
N ARG A 167 3.21 -18.17 -4.98
CA ARG A 167 3.82 -19.00 -3.93
C ARG A 167 5.07 -18.30 -3.44
N ALA A 168 5.17 -18.10 -2.12
CA ALA A 168 6.29 -17.43 -1.50
C ALA A 168 7.63 -18.05 -1.95
N VAL A 169 8.42 -17.29 -2.71
CA VAL A 169 9.82 -17.63 -2.99
C VAL A 169 10.57 -17.33 -1.71
N SER A 170 10.79 -18.34 -0.87
CA SER A 170 11.54 -18.29 0.40
C SER A 170 11.40 -16.96 1.15
N VAL A 171 10.32 -16.84 1.94
CA VAL A 171 10.12 -15.70 2.84
C VAL A 171 11.32 -15.58 3.77
N SER A 172 12.02 -14.44 3.77
CA SER A 172 13.06 -14.21 4.76
C SER A 172 12.44 -14.22 6.17
N PRO A 173 13.20 -14.57 7.23
CA PRO A 173 12.67 -14.63 8.61
C PRO A 173 11.98 -13.33 9.05
N ALA A 174 12.46 -12.18 8.58
CA ALA A 174 11.88 -10.87 8.87
C ALA A 174 10.46 -10.71 8.30
N HIS A 175 10.23 -11.16 7.07
CA HIS A 175 8.90 -11.14 6.45
C HIS A 175 7.94 -12.17 7.08
N GLN A 176 8.44 -13.29 7.62
CA GLN A 176 7.62 -14.22 8.40
C GLN A 176 7.15 -13.58 9.72
N GLN A 177 8.00 -12.76 10.33
CA GLN A 177 7.68 -12.05 11.56
C GLN A 177 6.62 -10.98 11.31
N GLU A 178 6.72 -10.21 10.22
CA GLU A 178 5.72 -9.20 9.84
C GLU A 178 4.33 -9.81 9.56
N LEU A 179 4.27 -10.96 8.92
CA LEU A 179 3.02 -11.72 8.77
C LEU A 179 2.43 -12.19 10.10
N ALA A 180 3.28 -12.58 11.04
CA ALA A 180 2.86 -13.10 12.33
C ALA A 180 2.43 -11.99 13.30
N THR A 181 3.02 -10.80 13.18
CA THR A 181 2.85 -9.69 14.15
C THR A 181 2.12 -8.48 13.58
N GLY A 182 2.00 -8.34 12.27
CA GLY A 182 1.51 -7.12 11.61
C GLY A 182 2.46 -5.92 11.74
N LEU A 183 3.71 -6.14 12.16
CA LEU A 183 4.72 -5.08 12.34
C LEU A 183 5.81 -5.20 11.27
N PRO A 184 6.17 -4.11 10.58
CA PRO A 184 7.27 -4.13 9.61
C PRO A 184 8.59 -4.43 10.28
N CYS A 185 9.48 -5.03 9.49
CA CYS A 185 10.86 -5.34 9.84
C CYS A 185 11.66 -4.08 10.23
#